data_AF-A0A699JMF4-F1
#
_entry.id   AF-A0A699JMF4-F1
#
_cell.length_a   1.000
_cell.length_b   1.000
_cell.length_c   1.000
_cell.angle_alpha   90.00
_cell.angle_beta   90.00
_cell.angle_gamma   90.00
#
_symmetry.space_group_name_H-M   'P 1'
#
loop_
_entity.id
_entity.type
_entity.pdbx_description
1 polymer ?
#
loop_
_entity_poly.entity_id
_entity_poly.type
_entity_poly.pdbx_seq_one_letter_code
_entity_poly.pdbx_strand_id
1 'polypeptide(L)'
;PKIESVGDKENGKSSTGLNDEMCTFCEMAVVWMRNQIKRNETEDNIINYVNELCDRIPSPMGESAVECKSLSSLPTIAFTIGGKTFELTPEQYVLKISEGDVAQCISGFTAMDVPPPLGPLWYLPTAPF
;
A
#
# COMPACT_ATOMS: atom_id res chain seq x y z
N PRO A 1 11.64 -25.28 -34.87
CA PRO A 1 12.96 -25.71 -34.35
C PRO A 1 13.74 -24.51 -33.81
N LYS A 2 13.94 -24.52 -32.48
CA LYS A 2 14.87 -23.76 -31.63
C LYS A 2 15.28 -22.34 -32.10
N ILE A 3 14.78 -21.33 -31.40
CA ILE A 3 15.39 -19.99 -31.37
C ILE A 3 16.01 -19.85 -29.98
N GLU A 4 17.34 -19.69 -29.94
CA GLU A 4 18.08 -19.49 -28.69
C GLU A 4 18.00 -18.05 -28.21
N SER A 5 18.04 -17.93 -26.88
CA SER A 5 18.06 -16.70 -26.10
C SER A 5 19.45 -16.06 -26.15
N VAL A 6 19.52 -14.74 -26.35
CA VAL A 6 20.53 -13.88 -25.73
C VAL A 6 19.89 -12.52 -25.49
N GLY A 7 19.86 -12.11 -24.24
CA GLY A 7 19.35 -10.82 -23.82
C GLY A 7 19.56 -10.64 -22.32
N ASP A 8 20.79 -10.81 -21.85
CA ASP A 8 21.20 -10.21 -20.59
C ASP A 8 20.96 -8.71 -20.67
N LYS A 9 20.03 -8.23 -19.85
CA LYS A 9 20.06 -6.86 -19.37
C LYS A 9 19.95 -6.94 -17.86
N GLU A 10 21.07 -6.66 -17.22
CA GLU A 10 21.20 -6.40 -15.80
C GLU A 10 20.02 -5.56 -15.33
N ASN A 11 19.11 -6.17 -14.57
CA ASN A 11 18.06 -5.41 -13.91
C ASN A 11 18.61 -4.92 -12.57
N GLY A 12 18.76 -3.60 -12.50
CA GLY A 12 19.36 -2.87 -11.40
C GLY A 12 18.80 -3.30 -10.05
N LYS A 13 19.69 -3.83 -9.23
CA LYS A 13 19.52 -3.98 -7.80
C LYS A 13 19.48 -2.60 -7.17
N SER A 14 18.36 -2.27 -6.53
CA SER A 14 18.29 -1.73 -5.17
C SER A 14 17.14 -0.74 -5.03
N SER A 15 15.95 -1.25 -4.76
CA SER A 15 14.91 -0.45 -4.11
C SER A 15 13.80 -1.28 -3.49
N THR A 16 14.03 -2.46 -2.89
CA THR A 16 12.91 -3.11 -2.15
C THR A 16 13.31 -4.29 -1.27
N GLY A 17 13.71 -4.02 -0.03
CA GLY A 17 13.63 -5.03 1.04
C GLY A 17 12.17 -5.35 1.41
N LEU A 18 11.28 -4.36 1.29
CA LEU A 18 9.86 -4.47 1.64
C LEU A 18 9.09 -5.50 0.79
N ASN A 19 9.35 -5.56 -0.53
CA ASN A 19 8.61 -6.49 -1.41
C ASN A 19 8.98 -7.96 -1.17
N ASP A 20 10.23 -8.25 -0.79
CA ASP A 20 10.72 -9.62 -0.55
C ASP A 20 10.20 -10.18 0.78
N GLU A 21 10.17 -9.33 1.81
CA GLU A 21 9.52 -9.64 3.09
C GLU A 21 8.01 -9.86 2.90
N MET A 22 7.35 -9.02 2.12
CA MET A 22 5.92 -9.17 1.79
C MET A 22 5.61 -10.45 1.00
N CYS A 23 6.45 -10.84 0.04
CA CYS A 23 6.31 -12.12 -0.66
C CYS A 23 6.35 -13.28 0.34
N THR A 24 7.28 -13.24 1.29
CA THR A 24 7.41 -14.26 2.34
C THR A 24 6.16 -14.32 3.23
N PHE A 25 5.61 -13.18 3.64
CA PHE A 25 4.37 -13.12 4.43
C PHE A 25 3.15 -13.62 3.64
N CYS A 26 3.04 -13.28 2.35
CA CYS A 26 1.98 -13.78 1.47
C CYS A 26 2.07 -15.31 1.29
N GLU A 27 3.26 -15.85 1.08
CA GLU A 27 3.46 -17.31 0.97
C GLU A 27 3.07 -18.03 2.26
N MET A 28 3.48 -17.49 3.41
CA MET A 28 3.08 -18.01 4.72
C MET A 28 1.56 -17.95 4.90
N ALA A 29 0.91 -16.83 4.57
CA ALA A 29 -0.54 -16.67 4.67
C ALA A 29 -1.30 -17.70 3.80
N VAL A 30 -0.84 -17.94 2.57
CA VAL A 30 -1.44 -18.94 1.68
C VAL A 30 -1.26 -20.37 2.21
N VAL A 31 -0.11 -20.69 2.82
CA VAL A 31 0.09 -21.99 3.47
C VAL A 31 -0.85 -22.15 4.67
N TRP A 32 -1.02 -21.09 5.47
CA TRP A 32 -1.91 -21.08 6.63
C TRP A 32 -3.38 -21.26 6.23
N MET A 33 -3.83 -20.57 5.17
CA MET A 33 -5.18 -20.75 4.60
C MET A 33 -5.40 -22.17 4.08
N ARG A 34 -4.42 -22.72 3.32
CA ARG A 34 -4.51 -24.09 2.80
C ARG A 34 -4.57 -25.16 3.90
N ASN A 35 -3.95 -24.91 5.06
CA ASN A 35 -3.99 -25.85 6.18
C ASN A 35 -5.43 -26.02 6.70
N GLN A 36 -6.21 -24.94 6.80
CA GLN A 36 -7.60 -25.03 7.24
C GLN A 36 -8.53 -25.66 6.21
N ILE A 37 -8.36 -25.32 4.92
CA ILE A 37 -9.14 -25.95 3.84
C ILE A 37 -8.89 -27.48 3.81
N LYS A 38 -7.67 -27.93 4.13
CA LYS A 38 -7.34 -29.36 4.24
C LYS A 38 -7.96 -30.04 5.45
N ARG A 39 -8.40 -29.31 6.48
CA ARG A 39 -8.93 -29.88 7.73
C ARG A 39 -10.43 -30.16 7.73
N ASN A 40 -11.14 -29.98 6.60
CA ASN A 40 -12.58 -30.25 6.50
C ASN A 40 -13.39 -29.54 7.62
N GLU A 41 -13.00 -28.31 7.95
CA GLU A 41 -13.66 -27.47 8.96
C GLU A 41 -14.98 -26.91 8.43
N THR A 42 -15.80 -26.35 9.33
CA THR A 42 -17.03 -25.64 8.95
C THR A 42 -16.72 -24.28 8.31
N GLU A 43 -17.60 -23.81 7.44
CA GLU A 43 -17.46 -22.52 6.74
C GLU A 43 -17.24 -21.35 7.71
N ASP A 44 -17.97 -21.32 8.82
CA ASP A 44 -17.84 -20.28 9.86
C ASP A 44 -16.45 -20.26 10.52
N ASN A 45 -15.84 -21.44 10.72
CA ASN A 45 -14.49 -21.53 11.30
C ASN A 45 -13.43 -21.04 10.30
N ILE A 46 -13.63 -21.30 9.00
CA ILE A 46 -12.76 -20.82 7.93
C ILE A 46 -12.83 -19.29 7.85
N ILE A 47 -14.03 -18.71 7.89
CA ILE A 47 -14.23 -17.25 7.86
C ILE A 47 -13.55 -16.59 9.07
N ASN A 48 -13.77 -17.12 10.27
CA ASN A 48 -13.15 -16.59 11.49
C ASN A 48 -11.62 -16.65 11.44
N TYR A 49 -11.07 -17.75 10.93
CA TYR A 49 -9.63 -17.91 10.76
C TYR A 49 -9.04 -16.94 9.72
N VAL A 50 -9.75 -16.70 8.62
CA VAL A 50 -9.34 -15.70 7.61
C VAL A 50 -9.33 -14.30 8.22
N ASN A 51 -10.33 -13.93 9.03
CA ASN A 51 -10.37 -12.63 9.70
C ASN A 51 -9.17 -12.46 10.67
N GLU A 52 -8.86 -13.47 11.49
CA GLU A 52 -7.66 -13.43 12.36
C GLU A 52 -6.36 -13.31 11.57
N LEU A 53 -6.29 -13.91 10.38
CA LEU A 53 -5.15 -13.78 9.49
C LEU A 53 -5.04 -12.38 8.90
N CYS A 54 -6.14 -11.75 8.50
CA CYS A 54 -6.16 -10.37 8.00
C CYS A 54 -5.58 -9.39 9.02
N ASP A 55 -5.85 -9.57 10.32
CA ASP A 55 -5.31 -8.73 11.40
C ASP A 55 -3.80 -8.92 11.62
N ARG A 56 -3.25 -10.08 11.21
CA ARG A 56 -1.83 -10.45 11.41
C ARG A 56 -0.97 -10.23 10.16
N ILE A 57 -1.57 -10.07 8.99
CA ILE A 57 -0.85 -9.80 7.76
C ILE A 57 -0.50 -8.31 7.73
N PRO A 58 0.80 -7.96 7.73
CA PRO A 58 1.20 -6.56 7.66
C PRO A 58 0.69 -5.97 6.33
N SER A 59 -0.18 -4.96 6.43
CA SER A 59 -0.58 -4.19 5.27
C SER A 59 0.54 -3.19 4.94
N PRO A 60 1.18 -3.28 3.77
CA PRO A 60 2.22 -2.34 3.36
C PRO A 60 1.73 -0.89 3.26
N MET A 61 0.40 -0.70 3.22
CA MET A 61 -0.26 0.59 3.11
C MET A 61 -1.11 0.91 4.35
N GLY A 62 -0.98 0.12 5.43
CA GLY A 62 -1.93 0.12 6.55
C GLY A 62 -2.14 1.48 7.21
N GLU A 63 -1.07 2.27 7.39
CA GLU A 63 -1.14 3.61 7.98
C GLU A 63 -1.71 4.67 7.02
N SER A 64 -1.73 4.37 5.72
CA SER A 64 -2.18 5.29 4.68
C SER A 64 -3.56 4.91 4.12
N ALA A 65 -4.11 3.76 4.47
CA ALA A 65 -5.43 3.33 4.00
C ALA A 65 -6.55 4.21 4.59
N VAL A 66 -7.48 4.64 3.75
CA VAL A 66 -8.64 5.44 4.17
C VAL A 66 -9.93 4.83 3.62
N GLU A 67 -11.05 5.06 4.32
CA GLU A 67 -12.35 4.62 3.84
C GLU A 67 -12.79 5.45 2.62
N CYS A 68 -12.91 4.80 1.45
CA CYS A 68 -13.35 5.47 0.23
C CYS A 68 -14.74 6.12 0.35
N LYS A 69 -15.62 5.56 1.19
CA LYS A 69 -16.98 6.05 1.41
C LYS A 69 -17.03 7.36 2.19
N SER A 70 -16.00 7.65 2.98
CA SER A 70 -15.91 8.84 3.83
C SER A 70 -15.03 9.94 3.25
N LEU A 71 -14.67 9.87 1.95
CA LEU A 71 -13.83 10.88 1.29
C LEU A 71 -14.36 12.30 1.45
N SER A 72 -15.67 12.49 1.29
CA SER A 72 -16.33 13.80 1.41
C SER A 72 -16.32 14.37 2.83
N SER A 73 -16.03 13.54 3.84
CA SER A 73 -15.91 13.97 5.24
C SER A 73 -14.49 14.36 5.64
N LEU A 74 -13.51 14.09 4.78
CA LEU A 74 -12.13 14.42 5.05
C LEU A 74 -11.89 15.93 4.85
N PRO A 75 -10.95 16.54 5.60
CA PRO A 75 -10.72 17.98 5.54
C PRO A 75 -9.92 18.37 4.29
N THR A 76 -10.19 19.56 3.76
CA THR A 76 -9.26 20.22 2.83
C THR A 76 -7.97 20.59 3.56
N ILE A 77 -6.83 20.23 2.99
CA ILE A 77 -5.49 20.53 3.53
C ILE A 77 -4.89 21.70 2.75
N ALA A 78 -4.12 22.56 3.41
CA ALA A 78 -3.50 23.71 2.76
C ALA A 78 -1.99 23.80 3.06
N PHE A 79 -1.19 24.01 2.02
CA PHE A 79 0.25 24.26 2.11
C PHE A 79 0.55 25.71 1.72
N THR A 80 1.34 26.43 2.54
CA THR A 80 1.79 27.78 2.21
C THR A 80 3.23 27.74 1.71
N ILE A 81 3.44 28.04 0.43
CA ILE A 81 4.76 27.99 -0.23
C ILE A 81 5.01 29.35 -0.88
N GLY A 82 6.07 30.05 -0.45
CA GLY A 82 6.42 31.36 -0.99
C GLY A 82 5.32 32.42 -0.82
N GLY A 83 4.53 32.34 0.26
CA GLY A 83 3.42 33.26 0.54
C GLY A 83 2.14 32.98 -0.25
N LYS A 84 2.10 31.90 -1.05
CA LYS A 84 0.90 31.43 -1.73
C LYS A 84 0.34 30.18 -1.03
N THR A 85 -0.97 30.16 -0.84
CA THR A 85 -1.68 29.01 -0.26
C THR A 85 -2.14 28.09 -1.38
N PHE A 86 -1.79 26.81 -1.27
CA PHE A 86 -2.22 25.73 -2.15
C PHE A 86 -3.14 24.80 -1.36
N GLU A 87 -4.42 24.80 -1.72
CA GLU A 87 -5.42 23.92 -1.10
C GLU A 87 -5.53 22.61 -1.89
N LEU A 88 -5.60 21.50 -1.15
CA LEU A 88 -5.79 20.15 -1.67
C LEU A 88 -7.08 19.60 -1.07
N THR A 89 -8.04 19.33 -1.94
CA THR A 89 -9.29 18.62 -1.60
C THR A 89 -9.01 17.13 -1.36
N PRO A 90 -9.88 16.43 -0.62
CA PRO A 90 -9.78 14.97 -0.42
C PRO A 90 -9.58 14.17 -1.70
N GLU A 91 -10.21 14.58 -2.79
CA GLU A 91 -10.09 13.96 -4.10
C GLU A 91 -8.70 14.12 -4.72
N GLN A 92 -7.93 15.14 -4.31
CA GLN A 92 -6.60 15.43 -4.83
C GLN A 92 -5.48 14.77 -4.04
N TYR A 93 -5.64 14.59 -2.72
CA TYR A 93 -4.62 13.97 -1.88
C TYR A 93 -4.91 12.50 -1.55
N VAL A 94 -6.05 11.93 -1.96
CA VAL A 94 -6.33 10.49 -1.81
C VAL A 94 -6.31 9.80 -3.17
N LEU A 95 -5.49 8.75 -3.27
CA LEU A 95 -5.35 7.91 -4.44
C LEU A 95 -6.32 6.72 -4.36
N LYS A 96 -7.01 6.42 -5.46
CA LYS A 96 -7.87 5.23 -5.62
C LYS A 96 -7.14 4.20 -6.47
N ILE A 97 -6.85 3.02 -5.92
CA ILE A 97 -6.09 1.96 -6.62
C ILE A 97 -6.99 1.05 -7.47
N SER A 98 -8.27 0.97 -7.17
CA SER A 98 -9.24 0.13 -7.88
C SER A 98 -10.58 0.83 -8.06
N GLU A 99 -11.35 0.38 -9.05
CA GLU A 99 -12.70 0.87 -9.34
C GLU A 99 -13.78 -0.07 -8.77
N GLY A 100 -14.93 0.50 -8.36
CA GLY A 100 -16.08 -0.25 -7.86
C GLY A 100 -16.13 -0.42 -6.34
N ASP A 101 -16.94 -1.38 -5.86
CA ASP A 101 -17.19 -1.60 -4.42
C ASP A 101 -15.99 -2.17 -3.64
N VAL A 102 -14.94 -2.56 -4.37
CA VAL A 102 -13.63 -3.01 -3.85
C VAL A 102 -12.54 -1.96 -4.07
N ALA A 103 -12.93 -0.70 -4.25
CA ALA A 103 -12.00 0.44 -4.32
C ALA A 103 -11.17 0.52 -3.03
N GLN A 104 -9.84 0.45 -3.17
CA GLN A 104 -8.91 0.75 -2.10
C GLN A 104 -8.44 2.20 -2.21
N CYS A 105 -8.65 2.99 -1.16
CA CYS A 105 -8.23 4.38 -1.09
C CYS A 105 -7.02 4.52 -0.17
N ILE A 106 -6.03 5.28 -0.61
CA ILE A 106 -4.79 5.52 0.12
C ILE A 106 -4.47 7.01 0.14
N SER A 107 -4.08 7.52 1.30
CA SER A 107 -3.49 8.84 1.48
C SER A 107 -2.22 9.00 0.65
N GLY A 108 -2.15 10.07 -0.13
CA GLY A 108 -0.95 10.49 -0.85
C GLY A 108 0.16 11.04 0.04
N PHE A 109 -0.04 11.08 1.36
CA PHE A 109 0.98 11.47 2.33
C PHE A 109 1.70 10.25 2.89
N THR A 110 3.03 10.32 2.90
CA THR A 110 3.91 9.31 3.50
C THR A 110 4.72 9.95 4.61
N ALA A 111 4.69 9.33 5.79
CA ALA A 111 5.56 9.72 6.90
C ALA A 111 6.98 9.22 6.63
N MET A 112 7.97 10.10 6.76
CA MET A 112 9.38 9.76 6.66
C MET A 112 10.12 10.48 7.78
N ASP A 113 10.83 9.72 8.61
CA ASP A 113 11.66 10.29 9.68
C ASP A 113 13.05 10.64 9.12
N VAL A 114 13.34 11.93 9.02
CA VAL A 114 14.64 12.44 8.53
C VAL A 114 15.47 12.85 9.74
N PRO A 115 16.56 12.12 10.07
CA PRO A 115 17.33 12.41 11.26
C PRO A 115 18.05 13.76 11.17
N PRO A 116 18.33 14.43 12.31
CA PRO A 116 19.17 15.62 12.36
C PRO A 116 20.53 15.40 11.68
N PRO A 117 21.13 16.42 11.03
CA PRO A 117 20.76 17.85 11.03
C PRO A 117 19.82 18.28 9.89
N LEU A 118 19.36 17.33 9.07
CA LEU A 118 18.68 17.63 7.81
C LEU A 118 17.17 17.87 7.98
N GLY A 119 16.54 17.32 9.01
CA GLY A 119 15.12 17.52 9.31
C GLY A 119 14.83 18.79 10.12
N PRO A 120 13.58 19.30 10.10
CA PRO A 120 12.40 18.73 9.43
C PRO A 120 12.25 19.19 7.96
N LEU A 121 11.92 18.26 7.06
CA LEU A 121 11.71 18.53 5.63
C LEU A 121 10.40 17.90 5.15
N TRP A 122 9.76 18.54 4.18
CA TRP A 122 8.64 17.99 3.41
C TRP A 122 9.07 17.79 1.97
N TYR A 123 8.83 16.61 1.42
CA TYR A 123 9.05 16.33 0.00
C TYR A 123 7.71 16.42 -0.74
N LEU A 124 7.61 17.38 -1.66
CA LEU A 124 6.45 17.53 -2.54
C LEU A 124 6.84 17.04 -3.94
N PRO A 125 6.48 15.79 -4.31
CA PRO A 125 6.73 15.31 -5.66
C PRO A 125 5.96 16.18 -6.64
N THR A 126 6.62 16.67 -7.68
CA THR A 126 5.94 17.23 -8.84
C THR A 126 5.23 16.09 -9.54
N ALA A 127 3.94 15.88 -9.26
CA ALA A 127 3.16 14.88 -9.98
C ALA A 127 3.04 15.31 -11.46
N PRO A 128 3.53 14.51 -12.43
CA PRO A 128 3.10 14.64 -13.80
C PRO A 128 1.75 13.95 -13.88
N PHE A 129 0.66 14.68 -13.63
CA PHE A 129 -0.65 14.21 -14.07
C PHE A 129 -0.74 14.35 -15.60
#